data_AF-A0A960V894-F1
#
_entry.id   AF-A0A960V894-F1
#
_cell.length_a   1.000
_cell.length_b   1.000
_cell.length_c   1.000
_cell.angle_alpha   90.00
_cell.angle_beta   90.00
_cell.angle_gamma   90.00
#
_symmetry.space_group_name_H-M   'P 1'
#
loop_
_entity.id
_entity.type
_entity.pdbx_description
1 polymer ?
#
loop_
_entity_poly.entity_id
_entity_poly.type
_entity_poly.pdbx_seq_one_letter_code
_entity_poly.pdbx_strand_id
1 'polypeptide(L)'
;MYENFMFFKKRTAIKIMTNKQTNTIQDNDSIFKTNIERGIKDKIIIFNDDSSKITYNCSRKYTTSFKNPEEKVRASYFVELVLD
;
A
#
# COMPACT_ATOMS: atom_id res chain seq x y z
N MET A 1 34.10 -41.70 3.40
CA MET A 1 33.79 -41.49 1.98
C MET A 1 32.30 -41.78 1.80
N TYR A 2 31.62 -40.93 1.04
CA TYR A 2 30.21 -40.56 1.17
C TYR A 2 29.23 -41.61 0.67
N GLU A 3 28.20 -41.87 1.48
CA GLU A 3 26.98 -42.54 1.04
C GLU A 3 26.11 -41.58 0.22
N ASN A 4 25.50 -42.17 -0.80
CA ASN A 4 25.00 -41.52 -1.99
C ASN A 4 23.80 -40.61 -1.73
N PHE A 5 23.90 -39.42 -2.32
CA PHE A 5 22.84 -38.43 -2.45
C PHE A 5 21.59 -39.07 -3.06
N MET A 6 20.58 -39.22 -2.20
CA MET A 6 19.35 -39.94 -2.44
C MET A 6 18.47 -39.20 -3.47
N PHE A 7 18.34 -39.81 -4.65
CA PHE A 7 17.07 -40.13 -5.31
C PHE A 7 15.85 -39.25 -4.97
N PHE A 8 15.48 -38.32 -5.85
CA PHE A 8 14.06 -38.19 -6.22
C PHE A 8 13.90 -38.02 -7.73
N LYS A 9 13.58 -39.16 -8.33
CA LYS A 9 13.31 -39.39 -9.74
C LYS A 9 11.83 -39.11 -9.99
N LYS A 10 11.49 -38.16 -10.88
CA LYS A 10 10.64 -38.34 -12.07
C LYS A 10 10.04 -37.02 -12.56
N ARG A 11 10.42 -36.68 -13.79
CA ARG A 11 9.76 -35.75 -14.71
C ARG A 11 8.29 -36.14 -14.89
N THR A 12 7.36 -35.18 -14.84
CA THR A 12 6.27 -35.03 -15.84
C THR A 12 5.56 -33.68 -15.65
N ALA A 13 5.41 -32.95 -16.75
CA ALA A 13 4.80 -31.63 -16.82
C ALA A 13 3.32 -31.64 -16.41
N ILE A 14 2.85 -30.59 -15.71
CA ILE A 14 1.50 -30.00 -15.78
C ILE A 14 1.56 -28.56 -15.22
N LYS A 15 1.27 -27.60 -16.10
CA LYS A 15 0.52 -26.34 -15.86
C LYS A 15 1.17 -25.21 -15.04
N ILE A 16 1.77 -24.31 -15.81
CA ILE A 16 1.74 -22.83 -15.72
C ILE A 16 0.75 -22.25 -14.67
N MET A 17 1.24 -21.26 -13.92
CA MET A 17 0.54 -20.22 -13.13
C MET A 17 -0.14 -20.64 -11.82
N THR A 18 0.59 -20.55 -10.70
CA THR A 18 0.09 -19.99 -9.43
C THR A 18 1.28 -19.51 -8.58
N ASN A 19 1.77 -18.30 -8.84
CA ASN A 19 2.47 -17.47 -7.84
C ASN A 19 2.50 -16.02 -8.34
N LYS A 20 1.31 -15.39 -8.41
CA LYS A 20 1.18 -13.95 -8.69
C LYS A 20 0.19 -13.29 -7.72
N GLN A 21 0.06 -13.83 -6.51
CA GLN A 21 -0.97 -13.35 -5.58
C GLN A 21 -0.55 -13.48 -4.12
N THR A 22 0.64 -12.96 -3.78
CA THR A 22 1.06 -12.73 -2.38
C THR A 22 1.97 -11.51 -2.19
N ASN A 23 2.60 -10.96 -3.24
CA ASN A 23 3.52 -9.82 -3.10
C ASN A 23 2.88 -8.41 -3.19
N THR A 24 1.61 -8.27 -3.58
CA THR A 24 1.05 -6.94 -3.88
C THR A 24 0.50 -6.19 -2.66
N ILE A 25 0.21 -6.86 -1.55
CA ILE A 25 -0.49 -6.22 -0.42
C ILE A 25 0.51 -5.45 0.48
N GLN A 26 1.70 -6.00 0.70
CA GLN A 26 2.73 -5.34 1.52
C GLN A 26 3.35 -4.11 0.84
N ASP A 27 3.55 -4.15 -0.47
CA ASP A 27 4.17 -3.04 -1.21
C ASP A 27 3.29 -1.78 -1.20
N ASN A 28 1.98 -1.96 -1.38
CA ASN A 28 1.00 -0.86 -1.44
C ASN A 28 0.86 -0.13 -0.10
N ASP A 29 0.93 -0.84 1.02
CA ASP A 29 0.85 -0.20 2.33
C ASP A 29 2.03 0.76 2.59
N SER A 30 3.21 0.44 2.05
CA SER A 30 4.37 1.33 2.11
C SER A 30 4.17 2.58 1.26
N ILE A 31 3.64 2.43 0.04
CA ILE A 31 3.36 3.53 -0.88
C ILE A 31 2.32 4.48 -0.29
N PHE A 32 1.21 3.93 0.23
CA PHE A 32 0.17 4.73 0.88
C PHE A 32 0.73 5.52 2.05
N LYS A 33 1.56 4.91 2.90
CA LYS A 33 2.19 5.60 4.03
C LYS A 33 3.08 6.73 3.55
N THR A 34 3.95 6.47 2.56
CA THR A 34 4.85 7.49 2.00
C THR A 34 4.08 8.66 1.40
N ASN A 35 3.02 8.40 0.63
CA ASN A 35 2.19 9.45 0.05
C ASN A 35 1.48 10.28 1.12
N ILE A 36 0.94 9.64 2.16
CA ILE A 36 0.34 10.36 3.30
C ILE A 36 1.37 11.25 4.00
N GLU A 37 2.56 10.74 4.29
CA GLU A 37 3.64 11.51 4.93
C GLU A 37 4.06 12.71 4.08
N ARG A 38 4.21 12.52 2.76
CA ARG A 38 4.48 13.61 1.81
C ARG A 38 3.36 14.65 1.83
N GLY A 39 2.10 14.21 1.82
CA GLY A 39 0.94 15.09 1.83
C GLY A 39 0.82 15.92 3.11
N ILE A 40 1.19 15.36 4.27
CA ILE A 40 1.26 16.08 5.54
C ILE A 40 2.37 17.15 5.48
N LYS A 41 3.56 16.76 5.01
CA LYS A 41 4.72 17.65 4.89
C LYS A 41 4.42 18.86 4.00
N ASP A 42 3.77 18.63 2.87
CA ASP A 42 3.44 19.66 1.88
C ASP A 42 2.12 20.40 2.21
N LYS A 43 1.51 20.08 3.37
CA LYS A 43 0.24 20.65 3.85
C LYS A 43 -0.91 20.47 2.86
N ILE A 44 -0.89 19.42 2.03
CA ILE A 44 -1.98 19.01 1.14
C ILE A 44 -3.09 18.34 1.94
N ILE A 45 -2.71 17.57 2.96
CA ILE A 45 -3.62 16.98 3.94
C ILE A 45 -3.17 17.35 5.36
N ILE A 46 -4.14 17.48 6.26
CA ILE A 46 -3.90 17.82 7.68
C ILE A 46 -4.77 16.89 8.53
N PHE A 47 -4.16 16.22 9.50
CA PHE A 47 -4.88 15.48 10.53
C PHE A 47 -5.19 16.38 11.72
N ASN A 48 -6.27 16.09 12.42
CA ASN A 48 -6.47 16.65 13.76
C ASN A 48 -5.54 15.97 14.78
N ASP A 49 -5.48 16.52 16.00
CA ASP A 49 -4.58 16.06 17.07
C ASP A 49 -4.75 14.55 17.38
N ASP A 50 -5.98 14.05 17.37
CA ASP A 50 -6.28 12.63 17.63
C ASP A 50 -6.22 11.74 16.38
N SER A 51 -5.85 12.27 15.21
CA SER A 51 -5.89 11.59 13.90
C SER A 51 -7.25 11.00 13.48
N SER A 52 -8.33 11.36 14.19
CA SER A 52 -9.69 10.88 13.93
C SER A 52 -10.37 11.57 12.73
N LYS A 53 -9.83 12.70 12.28
CA LYS A 53 -10.30 13.45 11.12
C LYS A 53 -9.14 13.86 10.23
N ILE A 54 -9.39 13.86 8.93
CA ILE A 54 -8.48 14.36 7.91
C ILE A 54 -9.11 15.55 7.21
N THR A 55 -8.31 16.57 6.94
CA THR A 55 -8.68 17.76 6.17
C THR A 55 -7.85 17.83 4.90
N TYR A 56 -8.52 17.92 3.78
CA TYR A 56 -7.94 18.10 2.46
C TYR A 56 -7.87 19.60 2.13
N ASN A 57 -6.66 20.09 1.84
CA ASN A 57 -6.43 21.47 1.41
C ASN A 57 -6.52 21.54 -0.11
N CYS A 58 -7.74 21.52 -0.62
CA CYS A 58 -8.06 21.92 -1.99
C CYS A 58 -8.67 23.33 -2.01
N SER A 59 -9.17 23.78 -3.17
CA SER A 59 -9.79 25.10 -3.34
C SER A 59 -10.84 25.43 -2.27
N ARG A 60 -11.55 24.40 -1.77
CA ARG A 60 -12.37 24.46 -0.56
C ARG A 60 -11.87 23.42 0.44
N LYS A 61 -11.50 23.86 1.65
CA LYS A 61 -11.15 22.93 2.73
C LYS A 61 -12.28 21.93 2.97
N TYR A 62 -11.95 20.66 2.86
CA TYR A 62 -12.89 19.55 3.06
C TYR A 62 -12.38 18.67 4.20
N THR A 63 -13.19 18.49 5.25
CA THR A 63 -12.82 17.69 6.43
C THR A 63 -13.77 16.51 6.56
N THR A 64 -13.22 15.33 6.79
CA THR A 64 -13.99 14.10 6.99
C THR A 64 -13.37 13.22 8.08
N SER A 65 -14.11 12.19 8.50
CA SER A 65 -13.67 11.20 9.48
C SER A 65 -12.62 10.26 8.88
N PHE A 66 -11.48 10.08 9.56
CA PHE A 66 -10.40 9.17 9.17
C PHE A 66 -10.46 7.86 9.97
N LYS A 67 -11.65 7.26 10.05
CA LYS A 67 -11.85 5.98 10.76
C LYS A 67 -11.96 4.79 9.82
N ASN A 68 -12.33 5.04 8.55
CA ASN A 68 -12.48 4.00 7.54
C ASN A 68 -11.13 3.75 6.85
N PRO A 69 -10.65 2.51 6.73
CA PRO A 69 -9.45 2.19 5.96
C PRO A 69 -9.50 2.67 4.50
N GLU A 70 -10.68 2.79 3.89
CA GLU A 70 -10.85 3.38 2.55
C GLU A 70 -10.38 4.83 2.49
N GLU A 71 -10.49 5.58 3.59
CA GLU A 71 -10.06 6.97 3.64
C GLU A 71 -8.54 7.09 3.56
N LYS A 72 -7.79 6.10 4.08
CA LYS A 72 -6.32 6.02 3.92
C LYS A 72 -5.94 5.91 2.44
N VAL A 73 -6.65 5.03 1.72
CA VAL A 73 -6.43 4.82 0.28
C VAL A 73 -6.77 6.09 -0.50
N ARG A 74 -7.93 6.69 -0.22
CA ARG A 74 -8.36 7.97 -0.83
C ARG A 74 -7.34 9.08 -0.60
N ALA A 75 -6.85 9.23 0.62
CA ALA A 75 -5.89 10.26 0.96
C ALA A 75 -4.54 10.08 0.25
N SER A 76 -4.05 8.83 0.13
CA SER A 76 -2.86 8.55 -0.68
C SER A 76 -3.05 8.96 -2.14
N TYR A 77 -4.13 8.51 -2.78
CA TYR A 77 -4.39 8.84 -4.18
C TYR A 77 -4.57 10.33 -4.40
N PHE A 78 -5.22 11.02 -3.47
CA PHE A 78 -5.37 12.47 -3.55
C PHE A 78 -4.01 13.18 -3.52
N VAL A 79 -3.10 12.77 -2.63
CA VAL A 79 -1.77 13.39 -2.56
C VAL A 79 -0.96 13.11 -3.83
N GLU A 80 -1.02 11.89 -4.35
CA GLU A 80 -0.37 11.51 -5.61
C GLU A 80 -0.85 12.39 -6.76
N LEU A 81 -2.17 12.52 -6.94
CA LEU A 81 -2.78 13.34 -8.01
C LEU A 81 -2.51 14.86 -7.89
N VAL A 82 -2.19 15.35 -6.69
CA VAL A 82 -1.90 16.77 -6.48
C VAL A 82 -0.41 17.07 -6.71
N LEU A 83 0.47 16.10 -6.46
CA LEU A 83 1.92 16.27 -6.57
C LEU A 83 2.48 15.89 -7.94
N ASP A 84 1.85 14.94 -8.64
CA ASP A 84 2.25 14.44 -9.97
C ASP A 84 1.20 14.79 -11.05
#